data_AF-A0A928Y878-F1
#
_entry.id   AF-A0A928Y878-F1
#
_cell.length_a   1.000
_cell.length_b   1.000
_cell.length_c   1.000
_cell.angle_alpha   90.00
_cell.angle_beta   90.00
_cell.angle_gamma   90.00
#
_symmetry.space_group_name_H-M   'P 1'
#
loop_
_entity.id
_entity.type
_entity.pdbx_description
1 polymer ?
#
loop_
_entity_poly.entity_id
_entity_poly.type
_entity_poly.pdbx_seq_one_letter_code
_entity_poly.pdbx_strand_id
1 'polypeptide(L)' 'MVQWKPTIDEDKGRLMNTYTAVIKQEDDWWIGWIVEVPGVNCQEPTRDELLETLSITLAEALAFENTNLERG' A
#
# COMPACT_ATOMS: atom_id res chain seq x y z
N MET A 1 -21.62 3.01 -5.27
CA MET A 1 -20.85 3.87 -4.35
C MET A 1 -21.12 3.36 -2.95
N VAL A 2 -20.21 2.56 -2.39
CA VAL A 2 -20.36 2.03 -1.03
C VAL A 2 -19.46 2.86 -0.14
N GLN A 3 -20.07 3.63 0.76
CA GLN A 3 -19.32 4.29 1.81
C GLN A 3 -19.13 3.30 2.95
N TRP A 4 -17.90 2.84 3.15
CA TRP A 4 -17.54 2.08 4.34
C TRP A 4 -17.18 3.08 5.45
N LYS A 5 -17.84 2.97 6.60
CA LYS A 5 -17.46 3.73 7.79
C LYS A 5 -16.42 2.88 8.54
N PRO A 6 -15.22 3.39 8.82
CA PRO A 6 -14.26 2.65 9.62
C PRO A 6 -14.82 2.49 11.04
N THR A 7 -15.06 1.26 11.45
CA THR A 7 -15.14 0.90 12.87
C THR A 7 -13.74 1.00 13.44
N ILE A 8 -13.55 1.95 14.36
CA ILE A 8 -12.33 2.08 15.15
C ILE A 8 -12.34 0.89 16.13
N ASP A 9 -11.38 -0.02 15.97
CA ASP A 9 -11.07 -1.07 16.94
C ASP A 9 -10.24 -0.42 18.06
N GLU A 10 -10.78 -0.36 19.27
CA GLU A 10 -10.22 0.39 20.40
C GLU A 10 -9.06 -0.34 21.10
N ASP A 11 -8.58 -1.50 20.63
CA ASP A 11 -7.63 -2.33 21.41
C ASP A 11 -6.17 -2.34 20.92
N LYS A 12 -5.80 -1.67 19.82
CA LYS A 12 -4.38 -1.40 19.51
C LYS A 12 -4.23 -0.05 18.83
N GLY A 13 -3.43 0.85 19.42
CA GLY A 13 -3.10 2.19 18.90
C GLY A 13 -2.33 2.22 17.59
N ARG A 14 -2.73 1.42 16.60
CA ARG A 14 -2.26 1.45 15.22
C ARG A 14 -3.45 1.89 14.37
N LEU A 15 -3.41 3.16 13.94
CA LEU A 15 -4.34 3.67 12.93
C LEU A 15 -4.35 2.70 11.74
N MET A 16 -5.52 2.14 11.42
CA MET A 16 -5.73 1.39 10.18
C MET A 16 -5.70 2.39 9.03
N ASN A 17 -4.51 2.71 8.56
CA ASN A 17 -4.34 3.55 7.39
C ASN A 17 -4.87 2.80 6.17
N THR A 18 -5.84 3.40 5.49
CA THR A 18 -6.32 2.93 4.19
C THR A 18 -5.49 3.60 3.11
N TYR A 19 -5.02 2.82 2.14
CA TYR A 19 -4.22 3.30 1.02
C TYR A 19 -4.90 2.95 -0.30
N THR A 20 -4.71 3.79 -1.31
CA THR A 20 -5.31 3.65 -2.62
C THR A 20 -4.28 3.14 -3.61
N ALA A 21 -4.47 1.92 -4.09
CA ALA A 21 -3.69 1.38 -5.20
C ALA A 21 -4.38 1.70 -6.53
N VAL A 22 -3.64 2.27 -7.48
CA VAL A 22 -4.02 2.25 -8.90
C VAL A 22 -3.43 1.01 -9.52
N ILE A 23 -4.25 0.27 -10.26
CA ILE A 23 -3.85 -0.97 -10.93
C ILE A 23 -4.24 -0.87 -12.40
N LYS A 24 -3.30 -1.21 -13.27
CA LYS A 24 -3.46 -1.22 -14.73
C LYS A 24 -2.86 -2.51 -15.28
N GLN A 25 -3.55 -3.11 -16.25
CA GLN A 25 -2.95 -4.17 -17.07
C GLN A 25 -2.40 -3.54 -18.36
N GLU A 26 -1.14 -3.82 -18.68
CA GLU A 26 -0.48 -3.47 -19.94
C GLU A 26 0.13 -4.73 -20.54
N ASP A 27 -0.28 -5.06 -21.77
CA ASP A 27 0.03 -6.34 -22.42
C ASP A 27 -0.24 -7.53 -21.48
N ASP A 28 0.75 -8.38 -21.25
CA ASP A 28 0.68 -9.55 -20.38
C ASP A 28 1.09 -9.26 -18.92
N TRP A 29 1.18 -7.98 -18.53
CA TRP A 29 1.68 -7.57 -17.21
C TRP A 29 0.69 -6.68 -16.45
N TRP A 30 0.75 -6.76 -15.13
CA TRP A 30 0.03 -5.92 -14.20
C TRP A 30 0.99 -4.90 -13.60
N ILE A 31 0.64 -3.62 -13.67
CA ILE A 31 1.39 -2.49 -13.12
C ILE A 31 0.54 -1.82 -12.06
N GLY A 32 1.13 -1.44 -10.92
CA GLY A 32 0.40 -0.69 -9.91
C GLY A 32 1.29 0.18 -9.04
N TRP A 33 0.67 1.15 -8.38
CA TRP A 33 1.33 2.08 -7.47
C TRP A 33 0.36 2.59 -6.40
N ILE A 34 0.91 2.97 -5.25
CA ILE A 34 0.16 3.58 -4.14
C ILE A 34 0.12 5.10 -4.33
N VAL A 35 -1.08 5.68 -4.39
CA VAL A 35 -1.26 7.12 -4.67
C VAL A 35 -0.65 7.97 -3.56
N GLU A 36 -0.81 7.55 -2.31
CA GLU A 36 -0.38 8.30 -1.14
C GLU A 36 1.12 8.19 -0.85
N VAL A 37 1.81 7.19 -1.41
CA VAL A 37 3.23 6.92 -1.15
C VAL A 37 4.02 6.88 -2.46
N PRO A 38 4.53 8.04 -2.92
CA PRO A 38 5.39 8.10 -4.11
C PRO A 38 6.59 7.16 -3.96
N GLY A 39 6.86 6.39 -5.02
CA GLY A 39 7.95 5.42 -5.02
C GLY A 39 7.52 3.98 -4.67
N VAL A 40 6.32 3.78 -4.11
CA VAL A 40 5.75 2.42 -3.98
C VAL A 40 5.02 2.06 -5.28
N ASN A 41 5.71 1.34 -6.13
CA ASN A 41 5.23 0.86 -7.42
C ASN A 41 5.82 -0.52 -7.73
N CYS A 42 5.04 -1.37 -8.38
CA CYS A 42 5.42 -2.73 -8.73
C CYS A 42 4.82 -3.13 -10.09
N GLN A 43 5.42 -4.13 -10.72
CA GLN A 43 4.89 -4.78 -11.91
C GLN A 43 5.04 -6.29 -11.76
N GLU A 44 3.97 -7.06 -12.00
CA GLU A 44 3.96 -8.52 -11.87
C GLU A 44 3.16 -9.19 -12.99
N PRO A 45 3.39 -10.49 -13.28
CA PRO A 45 2.66 -11.23 -14.32
C PRO A 45 1.17 -11.42 -14.01
N THR A 46 0.80 -11.47 -12.72
CA THR A 46 -0.59 -11.62 -12.30
C THR A 46 -1.04 -10.50 -11.37
N ARG A 47 -2.35 -10.26 -11.33
CA ARG A 47 -2.95 -9.25 -10.44
C ARG A 47 -2.72 -9.57 -8.96
N ASP A 48 -2.78 -10.84 -8.59
CA ASP A 48 -2.65 -11.25 -7.19
C ASP A 48 -1.20 -11.11 -6.70
N GLU A 49 -0.23 -11.49 -7.53
CA GLU A 49 1.19 -11.20 -7.27
C GLU A 49 1.43 -9.69 -7.14
N LEU A 50 0.85 -8.88 -8.04
CA LEU A 50 0.99 -7.42 -7.95
C LEU A 50 0.47 -6.88 -6.61
N LEU A 51 -0.68 -7.37 -6.14
CA LEU A 51 -1.26 -6.95 -4.87
C LEU A 51 -0.40 -7.37 -3.67
N GLU A 52 0.15 -8.59 -3.71
CA GLU A 52 1.06 -9.09 -2.67
C GLU A 52 2.35 -8.24 -2.62
N THR A 53 3.01 -8.03 -3.76
CA THR A 53 4.24 -7.24 -3.84
C THR A 53 3.98 -5.80 -3.38
N LEU A 54 2.90 -5.15 -3.85
CA LEU A 54 2.55 -3.79 -3.41
C LEU A 54 2.33 -3.70 -1.89
N SER A 55 1.68 -4.71 -1.29
CA SER A 55 1.47 -4.75 0.16
C SER A 55 2.78 -4.86 0.92
N ILE A 56 3.71 -5.69 0.46
CA ILE A 56 5.04 -5.86 1.09
C ILE A 56 5.85 -4.58 0.95
N THR A 57 5.97 -4.03 -0.26
CA THR A 57 6.75 -2.81 -0.52
C THR A 57 6.20 -1.60 0.23
N LEU A 58 4.87 -1.48 0.35
CA LEU A 58 4.24 -0.43 1.17
C LEU A 58 4.61 -0.57 2.65
N ALA A 59 4.58 -1.79 3.20
CA ALA A 59 4.95 -2.03 4.58
C ALA A 59 6.42 -1.66 4.86
N GLU A 60 7.33 -1.98 3.92
CA GLU A 60 8.74 -1.61 4.00
C GLU A 60 8.95 -0.09 3.95
N ALA A 61 8.28 0.60 3.02
CA ALA A 61 8.36 2.06 2.89
C ALA A 61 7.90 2.76 4.18
N LEU A 62 6.77 2.34 4.75
CA LEU A 62 6.26 2.89 6.01
C LEU A 62 7.17 2.59 7.21
N ALA A 63 7.82 1.42 7.24
CA ALA A 63 8.78 1.08 8.28
C ALA A 63 10.06 1.93 8.20
N PHE A 64 10.50 2.25 6.97
CA PHE A 64 11.68 3.08 6.74
C PHE A 64 11.45 4.54 7.18
N GLU A 65 10.29 5.13 6.86
CA GLU A 65 9.93 6.48 7.31
C GLU A 65 9.94 6.61 8.83
N ASN A 66 9.36 5.63 9.55
CA ASN A 66 9.36 5.61 11.01
C ASN A 66 10.77 5.57 11.61
N THR A 67 11.71 4.88 10.96
CA THR A 67 13.10 4.76 11.44
C THR A 67 13.90 6.06 11.20
N ASN A 68 13.59 6.78 10.12
CA ASN A 68 14.29 8.03 9.79
C ASN A 68 13.87 9.21 10.68
N LEU A 69 12.64 9.21 11.20
CA LEU A 69 12.15 10.25 12.11
C LEU A 69 12.84 10.22 13.48
N GLU A 70 13.38 9.08 13.91
CA GLU A 70 14.11 8.95 15.18
C GLU A 70 15.61 9.33 15.09
N ARG A 71 16.09 9.73 13.90
CA ARG A 71 17.50 10.08 13.64
C ARG A 71 17.74 11.56 13.31
N GLY A 72 16.74 12.42 13.49
CA GLY A 72 16.81 13.88 13.30
C GLY A 72 16.95 14.66 14.58
#